data_AF-A0A2X1KDP8-F1
#
_entry.id   AF-A0A2X1KDP8-F1
#
_cell.length_a   1.000
_cell.length_b   1.000
_cell.length_c   1.000
_cell.angle_alpha   90.00
_cell.angle_beta   90.00
_cell.angle_gamma   90.00
#
_symmetry.space_group_name_H-M   'P 1'
#
loop_
_entity.id
_entity.type
_entity.pdbx_description
1 polymer ?
#
loop_
_entity_poly.entity_id
_entity_poly.type
_entity_poly.pdbx_seq_one_letter_code
_entity_poly.pdbx_strand_id
1 'polypeptide(L)'
;MVIKVLAFALGAVKIKPSENSLLKLGRFGTDYSYGSLPYRIPLMAGSSQRTLPTVSEGALGYWALTPNIDLWGMWRSRVFLWTDSTTGIRDEGVYNSQTGKYDKHRARSFLAASWHDDTSRYSLGGSVQKDVSNQIQSILEKSIPLDPELYVERGVARLLRAARRFKS
;
A
#
# COMPACT_ATOMS: atom_id res chain seq x y z
N MET A 1 27.56 23.59 -4.08
CA MET A 1 26.52 22.58 -4.35
C MET A 1 26.78 21.38 -3.45
N VAL A 2 26.01 21.20 -2.38
CA VAL A 2 26.19 20.05 -1.48
C VAL A 2 25.36 18.90 -2.02
N ILE A 3 26.02 17.86 -2.55
CA ILE A 3 25.35 16.60 -2.90
C ILE A 3 25.03 15.90 -1.58
N LYS A 4 23.78 16.04 -1.10
CA LYS A 4 23.29 15.18 -0.02
C LYS A 4 23.04 13.80 -0.62
N VAL A 5 23.86 12.83 -0.22
CA VAL A 5 23.67 11.41 -0.58
C VAL A 5 22.32 10.97 -0.03
N LEU A 6 21.42 10.56 -0.92
CA LEU A 6 20.06 10.13 -0.60
C LEU A 6 20.07 8.64 -0.23
N ALA A 7 20.67 8.30 0.91
CA ALA A 7 20.75 6.92 1.39
C ALA A 7 20.27 6.83 2.85
N PHE A 8 19.39 5.87 3.11
CA PHE A 8 19.00 5.48 4.47
C PHE A 8 19.17 3.98 4.66
N ALA A 9 19.65 3.59 5.84
CA ALA A 9 19.74 2.19 6.20
C ALA A 9 18.37 1.64 6.61
N LEU A 10 18.00 0.51 5.99
CA LEU A 10 16.90 -0.34 6.42
C LEU A 10 17.43 -1.40 7.39
N GLY A 11 16.69 -1.63 8.46
CA GLY A 11 17.04 -2.62 9.48
C GLY A 11 15.80 -2.95 10.27
N ALA A 12 15.34 -4.19 10.16
CA ALA A 12 14.19 -4.68 10.90
C ALA A 12 14.43 -6.12 11.38
N VAL A 13 14.04 -6.37 12.62
CA VAL A 13 13.94 -7.72 13.18
C VAL A 13 12.64 -8.32 12.69
N LYS A 14 12.72 -9.54 12.14
CA LYS A 14 11.58 -10.29 11.62
C LYS A 14 11.32 -11.50 12.50
N ILE A 15 10.16 -11.52 13.15
CA ILE A 15 9.70 -12.63 13.99
C ILE A 15 8.56 -13.32 13.24
N LYS A 16 8.71 -14.62 13.00
CA LYS A 16 7.69 -15.46 12.35
C LYS A 16 7.32 -16.61 13.28
N PRO A 17 6.29 -16.45 14.13
CA PRO A 17 5.84 -17.53 15.02
C PRO A 17 5.24 -18.73 14.27
N SER A 18 4.68 -18.49 13.07
CA SER A 18 4.08 -19.50 12.20
C SER A 18 4.10 -19.01 10.75
N GLU A 19 3.72 -19.86 9.79
CA GLU A 19 3.53 -19.45 8.39
C GLU A 19 2.41 -18.41 8.21
N ASN A 20 1.44 -18.38 9.14
CA ASN A 20 0.28 -17.49 9.06
C ASN A 20 0.50 -16.18 9.81
N SER A 21 1.65 -15.94 10.44
CA SER A 21 1.85 -14.79 11.31
C SER A 21 3.24 -14.20 11.16
N LEU A 22 3.32 -12.88 11.13
CA LEU A 22 4.57 -12.16 10.97
C LEU A 22 4.55 -10.88 11.80
N LEU A 23 5.64 -10.62 12.52
CA LEU A 23 5.91 -9.35 13.17
C LEU A 23 7.26 -8.80 12.67
N LYS A 24 7.26 -7.56 12.22
CA LYS A 24 8.47 -6.80 11.87
C LYS A 24 8.63 -5.63 12.82
N LEU A 25 9.81 -5.48 13.40
CA LEU A 25 10.16 -4.37 14.30
C LEU A 25 11.38 -3.63 13.74
N GLY A 26 11.30 -2.31 13.57
CA GLY A 26 12.36 -1.49 13.00
C GLY A 26 11.91 -0.78 11.73
N ARG A 27 12.81 -0.62 10.76
CA ARG A 27 12.56 0.07 9.48
C ARG A 27 12.23 -0.91 8.37
N PHE A 28 11.04 -0.78 7.81
CA PHE A 28 10.54 -1.65 6.75
C PHE A 28 9.84 -0.85 5.66
N GLY A 29 9.88 -1.35 4.42
CA GLY A 29 9.13 -0.76 3.32
C GLY A 29 7.62 -0.97 3.51
N THR A 30 6.83 0.01 3.10
CA THR A 30 5.37 -0.07 3.11
C THR A 30 4.75 0.21 1.75
N ASP A 31 5.51 0.06 0.67
CA ASP A 31 4.94 0.13 -0.67
C ASP A 31 4.28 -1.18 -1.08
N TYR A 32 3.19 -1.05 -1.84
CA TYR A 32 2.63 -2.12 -2.67
C TYR A 32 3.22 -1.98 -4.09
N SER A 33 3.41 -3.10 -4.80
CA SER A 33 4.11 -3.22 -6.10
C SER A 33 5.62 -3.44 -6.01
N TYR A 34 6.42 -2.45 -5.59
CA TYR A 34 7.89 -2.59 -5.50
C TYR A 34 8.39 -2.84 -4.07
N GLY A 35 7.48 -2.84 -3.10
CA GLY A 35 7.81 -2.85 -1.67
C GLY A 35 7.54 -4.16 -0.95
N SER A 36 7.42 -4.06 0.37
CA SER A 36 7.33 -5.22 1.27
C SER A 36 5.89 -5.69 1.55
N LEU A 37 4.87 -5.03 0.98
CA LEU A 37 3.47 -5.39 1.16
C LEU A 37 2.96 -6.20 -0.04
N PRO A 38 2.26 -7.32 0.17
CA PRO A 38 1.83 -8.22 -0.91
C PRO A 38 0.74 -7.60 -1.80
N TYR A 39 -0.01 -6.64 -1.29
CA TYR A 39 -1.07 -5.92 -1.99
C TYR A 39 -1.29 -4.55 -1.34
N ARG A 40 -2.22 -3.77 -1.88
CA ARG A 40 -2.58 -2.45 -1.35
C ARG A 40 -3.42 -2.58 -0.07
N ILE A 41 -2.76 -2.57 1.09
CA ILE A 41 -3.44 -2.57 2.40
C ILE A 41 -3.94 -1.16 2.74
N PRO A 42 -5.22 -0.96 3.09
CA PRO A 42 -5.78 0.37 3.37
C PRO A 42 -4.93 1.18 4.36
N LEU A 43 -4.64 2.44 4.00
CA LEU A 43 -3.90 3.44 4.78
C LEU A 43 -2.44 3.09 5.16
N MET A 44 -2.01 1.83 5.03
CA MET A 44 -0.64 1.39 5.28
C MET A 44 0.22 1.44 4.01
N ALA A 45 -0.39 1.12 2.86
CA ALA A 45 0.28 1.07 1.57
C ALA A 45 0.67 2.48 1.06
N GLY A 46 1.96 2.71 0.88
CA GLY A 46 2.51 3.80 0.07
C GLY A 46 2.58 3.42 -1.41
N SER A 47 2.65 4.42 -2.28
CA SER A 47 2.92 4.20 -3.70
C SER A 47 4.35 4.65 -4.03
N SER A 48 5.19 3.75 -4.55
CA SER A 48 6.54 4.08 -5.06
C SER A 48 6.46 4.84 -6.38
N GLN A 49 5.90 6.05 -6.38
CA GLN A 49 5.89 6.93 -7.57
C GLN A 49 7.25 7.59 -7.84
N ARG A 50 8.22 7.40 -6.94
CA ARG A 50 9.58 7.96 -7.00
C ARG A 50 10.61 6.88 -6.69
N THR A 51 11.89 7.20 -6.93
CA THR A 51 13.03 6.29 -6.89
C THR A 51 13.25 5.59 -5.55
N LEU A 52 12.85 6.22 -4.45
CA LEU A 52 12.98 5.63 -3.11
C LEU A 52 11.62 5.15 -2.59
N PRO A 53 11.59 3.98 -1.93
CA PRO A 53 10.36 3.43 -1.41
C PRO A 53 9.86 4.21 -0.19
N THR A 54 8.56 4.11 0.09
CA THR A 54 8.00 4.54 1.37
C THR A 54 8.53 3.62 2.46
N VAL A 55 9.16 4.20 3.48
CA VAL A 55 9.68 3.45 4.62
C VAL A 55 8.94 3.88 5.87
N SER A 56 8.53 2.89 6.64
CA SER A 56 7.95 3.08 7.97
C SER A 56 8.92 2.54 9.01
N GLU A 57 9.05 3.25 10.12
CA GLU A 57 9.71 2.75 11.31
C GLU A 57 8.71 2.53 12.45
N GLY A 58 8.75 1.34 13.02
CA GLY A 58 7.92 0.97 14.16
C GLY A 58 7.69 -0.53 14.17
N ALA A 59 6.42 -0.93 14.24
CA ALA A 59 6.00 -2.33 14.25
C ALA A 59 4.97 -2.59 13.13
N LEU A 60 5.14 -3.69 12.41
CA LEU A 60 4.18 -4.20 11.43
C LEU A 60 3.85 -5.66 11.75
N GLY A 61 2.59 -5.91 12.03
CA GLY A 61 2.02 -7.23 12.27
C GLY A 61 1.14 -7.68 11.11
N TYR A 62 1.21 -8.96 10.80
CA TYR A 62 0.35 -9.67 9.88
C TYR A 62 -0.13 -10.97 10.52
N TRP A 63 -1.40 -11.29 10.31
CA TRP A 63 -1.98 -12.56 10.67
C TRP A 63 -3.02 -12.99 9.63
N ALA A 64 -2.77 -14.11 8.94
CA ALA A 64 -3.76 -14.82 8.17
C ALA A 64 -4.71 -15.54 9.14
N LEU A 65 -5.89 -14.97 9.37
CA LEU A 65 -6.91 -15.52 10.27
C LEU A 65 -7.54 -16.78 9.67
N THR A 66 -7.74 -16.77 8.35
CA THR A 66 -8.18 -17.91 7.53
C THR A 66 -7.44 -17.85 6.18
N PRO A 67 -7.53 -18.87 5.31
CA PRO A 67 -6.95 -18.79 3.96
C PRO A 67 -7.46 -17.63 3.10
N ASN A 68 -8.58 -16.99 3.49
CA ASN A 68 -9.23 -15.92 2.74
C ASN A 68 -9.30 -14.61 3.54
N ILE A 69 -8.80 -14.55 4.78
CA ILE A 69 -8.92 -13.36 5.63
C ILE A 69 -7.56 -13.02 6.23
N ASP A 70 -7.05 -11.85 5.86
CA ASP A 70 -5.82 -11.25 6.35
C ASP A 70 -6.12 -10.14 7.35
N LEU A 71 -5.42 -10.13 8.49
CA LEU A 71 -5.38 -9.03 9.44
C LEU A 71 -4.00 -8.38 9.41
N TRP A 72 -3.99 -7.05 9.38
CA TRP A 72 -2.79 -6.23 9.40
C TRP A 72 -2.89 -5.20 10.51
N GLY A 73 -1.82 -5.06 11.27
CA GLY A 73 -1.66 -4.02 12.27
C GLY A 73 -0.35 -3.30 12.04
N MET A 74 -0.34 -1.98 12.16
CA MET A 74 0.90 -1.22 12.10
C MET A 74 0.89 -0.13 13.15
N TRP A 75 2.05 0.08 13.77
CA TRP A 75 2.32 1.23 14.59
C TRP A 75 3.57 1.90 14.05
N ARG A 76 3.46 3.19 13.70
CA ARG A 76 4.52 3.93 13.02
C ARG A 76 4.87 5.20 13.80
N SER A 77 6.14 5.31 14.18
CA SER A 77 6.69 6.48 14.86
C SER A 77 7.50 7.38 13.92
N ARG A 78 8.13 6.81 12.88
CA ARG A 78 8.88 7.57 11.87
C ARG A 78 8.51 7.09 10.48
N VAL A 79 8.63 7.98 9.51
CA VAL A 79 8.29 7.72 8.11
C VAL A 79 9.27 8.41 7.18
N PHE A 80 9.48 7.80 6.02
CA PHE A 80 10.03 8.46 4.85
C PHE A 80 8.99 8.36 3.73
N LEU A 81 8.47 9.51 3.30
CA LEU A 81 7.62 9.65 2.12
C LEU A 81 8.46 10.19 0.96
N TRP A 82 7.89 10.14 -0.26
CA TRP A 82 8.55 10.65 -1.46
C TRP A 82 8.91 12.16 -1.39
N THR A 83 8.23 12.94 -0.55
CA THR A 83 8.52 14.37 -0.30
C THR A 83 9.71 14.59 0.63
N ASP A 84 10.18 13.55 1.32
CA ASP A 84 11.15 13.67 2.42
C ASP A 84 12.59 13.52 1.94
N SER A 85 12.85 13.75 0.64
CA SER A 85 14.18 13.60 0.04
C SER A 85 15.24 14.51 0.67
N THR A 86 14.86 15.63 1.27
CA THR A 86 15.81 16.57 1.90
C THR A 86 16.01 16.34 3.40
N THR A 87 15.09 15.59 4.03
CA THR A 87 14.98 15.39 5.48
C THR A 87 15.35 13.97 5.91
N GLY A 88 15.19 12.98 5.02
CA GLY A 88 15.39 11.57 5.36
C GLY A 88 14.25 11.00 6.19
N ILE A 89 14.48 9.87 6.88
CA ILE A 89 13.47 9.28 7.77
C ILE A 89 13.20 10.26 8.92
N ARG A 90 11.99 10.80 8.96
CA ARG A 90 11.56 11.82 9.92
C ARG A 90 10.49 11.30 10.86
N ASP A 91 10.25 12.02 11.94
CA ASP A 91 9.14 11.70 12.85
C ASP A 91 7.79 11.79 12.12
N GLU A 92 6.90 10.84 12.43
CA GLU A 92 5.50 10.87 12.00
C GLU A 92 4.80 11.99 12.75
N GLY A 93 4.16 12.92 12.03
CA GLY A 93 3.56 14.09 12.66
C GLY A 93 3.22 15.19 11.66
N VAL A 94 2.66 16.28 12.20
CA VAL A 94 2.37 17.49 11.44
C VAL A 94 3.61 18.37 11.43
N TYR A 95 3.90 18.97 10.27
CA TYR A 95 4.98 19.94 10.14
C TYR A 95 4.61 21.24 10.86
N ASN A 96 5.45 21.67 11.80
CA ASN A 96 5.31 22.96 12.46
C ASN A 96 6.17 24.00 11.74
N SER A 97 5.52 24.96 11.08
CA SER A 97 6.18 26.03 10.32
C SER A 97 6.95 27.02 11.19
N GLN A 98 6.59 27.16 12.48
CA GLN A 98 7.27 28.08 13.40
C GLN A 98 8.60 27.51 13.89
N THR A 99 8.69 26.19 14.07
CA THR A 99 9.91 25.52 14.57
C THR A 99 10.72 24.85 13.47
N GLY A 100 10.14 24.70 12.27
CA GLY A 100 10.74 23.99 11.14
C GLY A 100 10.90 22.48 11.35
N LYS A 101 10.20 21.91 12.36
CA LYS A 101 10.32 20.50 12.75
C LYS A 101 8.96 19.80 12.69
N TYR A 102 9.00 18.48 12.60
CA TYR A 102 7.83 17.63 12.76
C TYR A 102 7.57 17.37 14.24
N ASP A 103 6.31 17.47 14.66
CA ASP A 103 5.91 17.12 16.02
C ASP A 103 5.98 15.60 16.23
N LYS A 104 6.94 15.14 17.04
CA LYS A 104 7.19 13.73 17.33
C LYS A 104 6.17 13.10 18.27
N HIS A 105 5.32 13.88 18.93
CA HIS A 105 4.53 13.37 20.06
C HIS A 105 3.47 12.30 19.70
N ARG A 106 3.28 11.96 18.42
CA ARG A 106 2.09 11.25 17.95
C ARG A 106 2.43 10.18 16.90
N ALA A 107 2.71 8.96 17.34
CA ALA A 107 2.74 7.81 16.43
C ALA A 107 1.36 7.57 15.80
N ARG A 108 1.34 7.06 14.57
CA ARG A 108 0.09 6.65 13.90
C ARG A 108 -0.09 5.14 14.03
N SER A 109 -1.28 4.75 14.45
CA SER A 109 -1.70 3.36 14.52
C SER A 109 -2.63 3.03 13.38
N PHE A 110 -2.52 1.82 12.85
CA PHE A 110 -3.28 1.34 11.70
C PHE A 110 -3.80 -0.06 12.00
N LEU A 111 -5.02 -0.33 11.57
CA LEU A 111 -5.61 -1.67 11.60
C LEU A 111 -6.37 -1.87 10.30
N ALA A 112 -6.14 -2.99 9.64
CA ALA A 112 -6.86 -3.34 8.42
C ALA A 112 -7.18 -4.83 8.38
N ALA A 113 -8.32 -5.14 7.77
CA ALA A 113 -8.73 -6.49 7.43
C ALA A 113 -8.94 -6.57 5.92
N SER A 114 -8.61 -7.71 5.33
CA SER A 114 -8.82 -7.97 3.91
C SER A 114 -9.41 -9.36 3.74
N TRP A 115 -10.54 -9.46 3.07
CA TRP A 115 -11.02 -10.72 2.54
C TRP A 115 -10.57 -10.86 1.09
N HIS A 116 -10.20 -12.07 0.66
CA HIS A 116 -9.83 -12.32 -0.72
C HIS A 116 -10.17 -13.75 -1.21
N ASP A 117 -10.37 -13.86 -2.51
CA ASP A 117 -10.38 -15.10 -3.28
C ASP A 117 -9.46 -14.95 -4.51
N ASP A 118 -9.50 -15.90 -5.44
CA ASP A 118 -8.66 -15.90 -6.64
C ASP A 118 -8.94 -14.72 -7.60
N THR A 119 -10.10 -14.07 -7.48
CA THR A 119 -10.58 -13.03 -8.39
C THR A 119 -10.90 -11.71 -7.71
N SER A 120 -10.93 -11.66 -6.38
CA SER A 120 -11.55 -10.57 -5.64
C SER A 120 -10.76 -10.27 -4.38
N ARG A 121 -10.69 -8.99 -4.02
CA ARG A 121 -10.19 -8.55 -2.72
C ARG A 121 -11.03 -7.39 -2.19
N TYR A 122 -11.50 -7.52 -0.96
CA TYR A 122 -12.27 -6.50 -0.26
C TYR A 122 -11.56 -6.18 1.04
N SER A 123 -11.13 -4.92 1.18
CA SER A 123 -10.33 -4.48 2.32
C SER A 123 -10.98 -3.32 3.02
N LEU A 124 -10.95 -3.33 4.35
CA LEU A 124 -11.36 -2.22 5.19
C LEU A 124 -10.24 -1.94 6.20
N GLY A 125 -9.86 -0.69 6.36
CA GLY A 125 -8.91 -0.31 7.38
C GLY A 125 -9.14 1.08 7.92
N GLY A 126 -8.57 1.32 9.09
CA GLY A 126 -8.58 2.59 9.78
C GLY A 126 -7.19 2.96 10.23
N SER A 127 -6.97 4.27 10.37
CA SER A 127 -5.79 4.80 11.03
C SER A 127 -6.16 5.89 12.01
N VAL A 128 -5.46 5.91 13.14
CA VAL A 128 -5.65 6.88 14.21
C VAL A 128 -4.30 7.49 14.54
N GLN A 129 -4.24 8.81 14.49
CA GLN A 129 -3.14 9.59 15.03
C GLN A 129 -3.71 10.67 15.94
N LYS A 130 -3.38 10.54 17.23
CA LYS A 130 -3.87 11.43 18.28
C LYS A 130 -3.66 12.90 17.89
N ASP A 131 -4.70 13.72 18.07
CA ASP A 131 -4.70 15.16 17.82
C ASP A 131 -4.33 15.58 16.38
N VAL A 132 -4.39 14.64 15.41
CA VAL A 132 -4.11 14.89 13.99
C VAL A 132 -5.28 14.43 13.13
N SER A 133 -5.58 13.13 13.13
CA SER A 133 -6.62 12.58 12.27
C SER A 133 -7.08 11.17 12.68
N ASN A 134 -8.32 10.88 12.32
CA ASN A 134 -8.87 9.54 12.22
C ASN A 134 -9.30 9.34 10.77
N GLN A 135 -8.87 8.26 10.15
CA GLN A 135 -9.19 7.96 8.75
C GLN A 135 -9.72 6.54 8.64
N ILE A 136 -10.66 6.34 7.73
CA ILE A 136 -11.19 5.04 7.36
C ILE A 136 -11.11 4.94 5.84
N GLN A 137 -10.74 3.76 5.33
CA GLN A 137 -10.65 3.50 3.90
C GLN A 137 -11.13 2.08 3.60
N SER A 138 -11.98 1.97 2.59
CA SER A 138 -12.34 0.71 1.96
C SER A 138 -11.73 0.62 0.55
N ILE A 139 -11.30 -0.57 0.16
CA ILE A 139 -10.79 -0.89 -1.18
C ILE A 139 -11.54 -2.12 -1.68
N LEU A 140 -12.12 -2.02 -2.88
CA LEU A 140 -12.87 -3.10 -3.53
C LEU A 140 -12.22 -3.41 -4.88
N GLU A 141 -11.74 -4.63 -5.04
CA GLU A 141 -11.04 -5.10 -6.24
C GLU A 141 -11.71 -6.38 -6.76
N LYS A 142 -11.98 -6.42 -8.07
CA LYS A 142 -12.54 -7.58 -8.77
C LYS A 142 -11.88 -7.71 -10.14
N SER A 143 -11.28 -8.85 -10.40
CA SER A 143 -10.76 -9.26 -11.69
C SER A 143 -11.85 -10.00 -12.45
N ILE A 144 -12.18 -9.51 -13.64
CA ILE A 144 -13.13 -10.15 -14.55
C ILE A 144 -12.30 -10.70 -15.71
N PRO A 145 -12.13 -12.03 -15.85
CA PRO A 145 -11.43 -12.59 -16.99
C PRO A 145 -12.19 -12.25 -18.27
N LEU A 146 -11.47 -11.71 -19.25
CA LEU A 146 -12.02 -11.46 -20.57
C LEU A 146 -11.82 -12.72 -21.41
N ASP A 147 -12.92 -13.28 -21.90
CA ASP A 147 -12.88 -14.39 -22.85
C ASP A 147 -12.39 -13.87 -24.22
N PRO A 148 -11.22 -14.31 -24.71
CA PRO A 148 -10.69 -13.88 -25.99
C PRO A 148 -11.63 -14.24 -27.18
N GLU A 149 -12.36 -15.36 -27.09
CA GLU A 149 -13.20 -15.84 -28.20
C GLU A 149 -14.40 -14.94 -28.44
N LEU A 150 -14.99 -14.39 -27.37
CA LEU A 150 -16.14 -13.48 -27.46
C LEU A 150 -15.82 -12.16 -28.18
N TYR A 151 -14.57 -11.69 -28.11
CA TYR A 151 -14.11 -10.48 -28.80
C TYR A 151 -13.86 -10.72 -30.29
N VAL A 152 -13.30 -11.89 -30.64
CA VAL A 152 -13.08 -12.28 -32.03
C VAL A 152 -14.42 -12.48 -32.73
N GLU A 153 -15.37 -13.21 -32.14
CA GLU A 153 -16.70 -13.41 -32.72
C GLU A 153 -17.45 -12.08 -32.92
N ARG A 154 -17.44 -11.19 -31.92
CA ARG A 154 -18.09 -9.87 -32.04
C ARG A 154 -17.40 -8.98 -33.07
N GLY A 155 -16.07 -9.02 -33.18
CA GLY A 155 -15.31 -8.29 -34.18
C GLY A 155 -15.61 -8.77 -35.61
N VAL A 156 -15.60 -10.08 -35.82
CA VAL A 156 -15.90 -10.72 -37.11
C VAL A 156 -17.36 -10.49 -37.51
N ALA A 157 -18.31 -10.63 -36.57
CA ALA A 157 -19.72 -10.35 -36.83
C ALA A 157 -19.98 -8.87 -37.22
N ARG A 158 -19.23 -7.93 -36.63
CA ARG A 158 -19.34 -6.50 -36.96
C ARG A 158 -18.76 -6.20 -38.36
N LEU A 159 -17.62 -6.82 -38.70
CA LEU A 159 -17.02 -6.74 -40.03
C LEU A 159 -17.92 -7.35 -41.12
N LEU A 160 -18.51 -8.51 -40.87
CA LEU A 160 -19.43 -9.17 -41.80
C LEU A 160 -20.71 -8.35 -42.03
N ARG A 161 -21.26 -7.70 -41.00
CA ARG A 161 -22.40 -6.79 -41.16
C ARG A 161 -22.03 -5.51 -41.93
N ALA A 162 -20.84 -4.96 -41.70
CA ALA A 162 -20.34 -3.81 -42.46
C ALA A 162 -20.13 -4.18 -43.94
N ALA A 163 -19.48 -5.30 -44.22
CA ALA A 163 -19.24 -5.77 -45.59
C ALA A 163 -20.55 -6.05 -46.37
N ARG A 164 -21.62 -6.50 -45.69
CA ARG A 164 -22.94 -6.66 -46.33
C ARG A 164 -23.62 -5.33 -46.67
N ARG A 165 -23.32 -4.24 -45.96
CA ARG A 165 -23.86 -2.90 -46.26
C ARG A 165 -23.17 -2.20 -47.44
N PHE A 166 -21.98 -2.64 -47.83
CA PHE A 166 -21.24 -2.08 -48.98
C PHE A 166 -21.48 -2.84 -50.29
N LYS A 167 -22.28 -3.92 -50.28
CA LYS A 167 -22.64 -4.72 -51.47
C LYS A 167 -24.07 -4.48 -51.98
N SER A 168 -24.76 -3.45 -51.50
CA SER A 168 -26.07 -3.01 -52.02
C SER A 168 -25.93 -1.72 -52.81
#